data_AF-A0A7Y5KGD7-F1
#
_entry.id   AF-A0A7Y5KGD7-F1
#
_cell.length_a   1.000
_cell.length_b   1.000
_cell.length_c   1.000
_cell.angle_alpha   90.00
_cell.angle_beta   90.00
_cell.angle_gamma   90.00
#
_symmetry.space_group_name_H-M   'P 1'
#
loop_
_entity.id
_entity.type
_entity.pdbx_description
1 polymer ?
#
loop_
_entity_poly.entity_id
_entity_poly.type
_entity_poly.pdbx_seq_one_letter_code
_entity_poly.pdbx_strand_id
1 'polypeptide(L)'
;MTPVEQIALKSSPFQALYPPTEKIPALVVDNFPALGKLAALRFIEWVQNNPGGVISLPTGKTPEHFIKWVEHYLNNFGKPETAAELEKNGIDPGKRPDMQSLTFVQIDEFYPINSQQHNSFYFYVNEYYLEGFGLDPKKALLIDCSKLGLAKGETLQSVWPENEVDLSLRYRPGHSNLERQQKRVLENIDQWCLE
;
A
#
# COMPACT_ATOMS: atom_id res chain seq x y z
N MET A 1 23.49 1.84 4.03
CA MET A 1 22.50 1.43 5.05
C MET A 1 22.17 2.62 5.94
N THR A 2 20.90 2.83 6.23
CA THR A 2 20.42 3.89 7.12
C THR A 2 20.76 3.61 8.59
N PRO A 3 20.68 4.60 9.50
CA PRO A 3 20.86 4.38 10.94
C PRO A 3 20.06 3.19 11.50
N VAL A 4 18.76 3.09 11.18
CA VAL A 4 17.92 1.95 11.62
C VAL A 4 18.47 0.61 11.10
N GLU A 5 18.87 0.53 9.83
CA GLU A 5 19.42 -0.70 9.23
C GLU A 5 20.74 -1.11 9.88
N GLN A 6 21.60 -0.13 10.17
CA GLN A 6 22.88 -0.38 10.84
C GLN A 6 22.69 -0.91 12.26
N ILE A 7 21.70 -0.40 12.99
CA ILE A 7 21.37 -0.88 14.33
C ILE A 7 20.81 -2.31 14.26
N ALA A 8 19.88 -2.57 13.34
CA ALA A 8 19.33 -3.91 13.14
C ALA A 8 20.40 -4.93 12.75
N LEU A 9 21.34 -4.54 11.86
CA LEU A 9 22.44 -5.40 11.45
C LEU A 9 23.37 -5.76 12.61
N LYS A 10 23.65 -4.83 13.54
CA LYS A 10 24.49 -5.10 14.73
C LYS A 10 23.89 -6.17 15.64
N SER A 11 22.56 -6.31 15.67
CA SER A 11 21.87 -7.36 16.41
C SER A 11 21.74 -8.68 15.63
N SER A 12 22.03 -8.68 14.34
CA SER A 12 21.91 -9.87 13.50
C SER A 12 23.17 -10.74 13.61
N PRO A 13 23.04 -12.07 13.68
CA PRO A 13 24.20 -12.97 13.58
C PRO A 13 24.74 -13.05 12.13
N PHE A 14 24.07 -12.44 11.16
CA PHE A 14 24.43 -12.45 9.75
C PHE A 14 25.04 -11.11 9.31
N GLN A 15 26.00 -11.17 8.39
CA GLN A 15 26.44 -10.01 7.63
C GLN A 15 25.34 -9.56 6.66
N ALA A 16 25.38 -8.28 6.31
CA ALA A 16 24.46 -7.69 5.36
C ALA A 16 24.60 -8.26 3.94
N LEU A 17 25.81 -8.68 3.55
CA LEU A 17 26.11 -9.14 2.20
C LEU A 17 27.34 -10.04 2.21
N TYR A 18 27.27 -11.19 1.54
CA TYR A 18 28.36 -12.15 1.38
C TYR A 18 28.86 -12.19 -0.07
N PRO A 19 29.85 -11.34 -0.43
CA PRO A 19 30.45 -11.34 -1.77
C PRO A 19 31.31 -12.60 -2.02
N PRO A 20 31.51 -13.00 -3.29
CA PRO A 20 31.05 -12.33 -4.51
C PRO A 20 29.63 -12.74 -4.95
N THR A 21 29.05 -13.76 -4.33
CA THR A 21 27.78 -14.39 -4.75
C THR A 21 26.60 -13.46 -4.58
N GLU A 22 26.46 -12.87 -3.39
CA GLU A 22 25.33 -12.00 -3.10
C GLU A 22 25.53 -10.61 -3.74
N LYS A 23 24.43 -10.06 -4.27
CA LYS A 23 24.40 -8.75 -4.96
C LYS A 23 23.50 -7.72 -4.30
N ILE A 24 22.68 -8.15 -3.35
CA ILE A 24 21.69 -7.30 -2.67
C ILE A 24 21.84 -7.53 -1.17
N PRO A 25 21.98 -6.46 -0.37
CA PRO A 25 22.06 -6.63 1.07
C PRO A 25 20.77 -7.19 1.66
N ALA A 26 20.90 -8.08 2.64
CA ALA A 26 19.79 -8.66 3.39
C ALA A 26 19.91 -8.30 4.88
N LEU A 27 18.78 -8.03 5.51
CA LEU A 27 18.67 -7.94 6.97
C LEU A 27 17.83 -9.10 7.45
N VAL A 28 18.45 -9.98 8.23
CA VAL A 28 17.79 -11.17 8.79
C VAL A 28 17.32 -10.84 10.20
N VAL A 29 16.04 -11.14 10.46
CA VAL A 29 15.37 -10.95 11.75
C VAL A 29 14.79 -12.28 12.23
N ASP A 30 14.57 -12.41 13.53
CA ASP A 30 14.22 -13.69 14.16
C ASP A 30 12.83 -14.21 13.79
N ASN A 31 11.89 -13.30 13.50
CA ASN A 31 10.50 -13.66 13.23
C ASN A 31 9.73 -12.54 12.51
N PHE A 32 8.52 -12.89 12.09
CA PHE A 32 7.61 -12.02 11.36
C PHE A 32 7.15 -10.75 12.12
N PRO A 33 6.81 -10.80 13.42
CA PRO A 33 6.60 -9.59 14.22
C PRO A 33 7.81 -8.63 14.25
N ALA A 34 9.03 -9.17 14.39
CA ALA A 34 10.25 -8.37 14.37
C ALA A 34 10.47 -7.72 12.99
N LEU A 35 10.16 -8.42 11.90
CA LEU A 35 10.18 -7.86 10.55
C LEU A 35 9.22 -6.67 10.42
N GLY A 36 7.97 -6.82 10.89
CA GLY A 36 6.99 -5.73 10.86
C GLY A 36 7.44 -4.50 11.63
N LYS A 37 8.05 -4.70 12.82
CA LYS A 37 8.61 -3.62 13.62
C LYS A 37 9.77 -2.91 12.93
N LEU A 38 10.72 -3.66 12.38
CA LEU A 38 11.86 -3.10 11.66
C LEU A 38 11.40 -2.31 10.43
N ALA A 39 10.45 -2.85 9.66
CA ALA A 39 9.86 -2.16 8.52
C ALA A 39 9.16 -0.85 8.95
N ALA A 40 8.44 -0.85 10.07
CA ALA A 40 7.79 0.34 10.61
C ALA A 40 8.79 1.42 11.00
N LEU A 41 9.86 1.05 11.73
CA LEU A 41 10.95 1.96 12.08
C LEU A 41 11.62 2.54 10.83
N ARG A 42 11.92 1.70 9.83
CA ARG A 42 12.47 2.15 8.55
C ARG A 42 11.55 3.08 7.79
N PHE A 43 10.25 2.81 7.83
CA PHE A 43 9.26 3.69 7.21
C PHE A 43 9.20 5.06 7.90
N ILE A 44 9.15 5.11 9.22
CA ILE A 44 9.16 6.38 9.98
C ILE A 44 10.44 7.18 9.71
N GLU A 45 11.61 6.52 9.75
CA GLU A 45 12.90 7.13 9.38
C GLU A 45 12.88 7.68 7.95
N TRP A 46 12.31 6.93 7.00
CA TRP A 46 12.19 7.36 5.62
C TRP A 46 11.26 8.57 5.49
N VAL A 47 10.08 8.57 6.13
CA VAL A 47 9.13 9.70 6.06
C VAL A 47 9.71 10.97 6.68
N GLN A 48 10.43 10.86 7.81
CA GLN A 48 11.14 12.02 8.37
C GLN A 48 12.08 12.66 7.34
N ASN A 49 12.76 11.84 6.54
CA ASN A 49 13.75 12.32 5.57
C ASN A 49 13.16 12.66 4.20
N ASN A 50 11.90 12.33 3.94
CA ASN A 50 11.23 12.51 2.64
C ASN A 50 9.82 13.09 2.80
N PRO A 51 9.68 14.31 3.35
CA PRO A 51 8.38 14.99 3.36
C PRO A 51 7.89 15.19 1.91
N GLY A 52 6.62 14.91 1.66
CA GLY A 52 6.04 14.94 0.31
C GLY A 52 6.37 13.73 -0.55
N GLY A 53 7.01 12.69 0.02
CA GLY A 53 7.36 11.47 -0.69
C GLY A 53 6.15 10.71 -1.23
N VAL A 54 6.39 9.91 -2.27
CA VAL A 54 5.39 8.99 -2.85
C VAL A 54 5.56 7.61 -2.24
N ILE A 55 4.47 7.02 -1.76
CA ILE A 55 4.45 5.71 -1.13
C ILE A 55 3.43 4.79 -1.79
N SER A 56 3.72 3.51 -1.76
CA SER A 56 2.80 2.45 -2.17
C SER A 56 2.99 1.29 -1.21
N LEU A 57 1.93 0.89 -0.51
CA LEU A 57 1.98 -0.10 0.58
C LEU A 57 1.14 -1.33 0.20
N PRO A 58 1.64 -2.55 0.48
CA PRO A 58 0.94 -3.80 0.14
C PRO A 58 -0.31 -3.97 1.00
N THR A 59 -1.30 -4.72 0.53
CA THR A 59 -2.48 -5.11 1.31
C THR A 59 -2.36 -6.54 1.86
N GLY A 60 -3.35 -7.00 2.64
CA GLY A 60 -3.45 -8.37 3.13
C GLY A 60 -2.90 -8.59 4.54
N LYS A 61 -2.48 -9.84 4.84
CA LYS A 61 -2.04 -10.24 6.19
C LYS A 61 -0.57 -9.93 6.48
N THR A 62 0.27 -9.96 5.46
CA THR A 62 1.71 -9.70 5.56
C THR A 62 2.07 -8.36 6.21
N PRO A 63 1.39 -7.24 5.92
CA PRO A 63 1.72 -5.95 6.54
C PRO A 63 1.10 -5.72 7.92
N GLU A 64 0.36 -6.67 8.52
CA GLU A 64 -0.41 -6.42 9.76
C GLU A 64 0.46 -5.91 10.93
N HIS A 65 1.62 -6.54 11.17
CA HIS A 65 2.54 -6.05 12.20
C HIS A 65 3.16 -4.70 11.84
N PHE A 66 3.45 -4.47 10.56
CA PHE A 66 3.96 -3.19 10.09
C PHE A 66 2.96 -2.07 10.38
N ILE A 67 1.68 -2.25 10.02
CA ILE A 67 0.60 -1.29 10.27
C ILE A 67 0.50 -1.00 11.77
N LYS A 68 0.38 -2.05 12.60
CA LYS A 68 0.26 -1.92 14.06
C LYS A 68 1.42 -1.14 14.68
N TRP A 69 2.65 -1.38 14.24
CA TRP A 69 3.82 -0.66 14.76
C TRP A 69 3.87 0.79 14.28
N VAL A 70 3.54 1.08 13.02
CA VAL A 70 3.45 2.46 12.52
C VAL A 70 2.39 3.23 13.31
N GLU A 71 1.17 2.70 13.44
CA GLU A 71 0.11 3.30 14.25
C GLU A 71 0.54 3.50 15.70
N HIS A 72 1.18 2.50 16.32
CA HIS A 72 1.71 2.62 17.67
C HIS A 72 2.65 3.81 17.82
N TYR A 73 3.63 3.96 16.90
CA TYR A 73 4.58 5.06 16.94
C TYR A 73 3.93 6.42 16.67
N LEU A 74 2.99 6.51 15.73
CA LEU A 74 2.28 7.74 15.42
C LEU A 74 1.36 8.20 16.57
N ASN A 75 0.62 7.27 17.18
CA ASN A 75 -0.34 7.56 18.25
C ASN A 75 0.34 7.87 19.59
N ASN A 76 1.55 7.35 19.81
CA ASN A 76 2.31 7.56 21.04
C ASN A 76 3.52 8.49 20.86
N PHE A 77 3.64 9.14 19.70
CA PHE A 77 4.76 10.02 19.41
C PHE A 77 4.86 11.14 20.47
N GLY A 78 6.07 11.38 20.98
CA GLY A 78 6.34 12.34 22.05
C GLY A 78 6.17 11.79 23.47
N LYS A 79 5.62 10.58 23.67
CA LYS A 79 5.67 9.91 24.97
C LYS A 79 7.12 9.48 25.28
N PRO A 80 7.58 9.56 26.54
CA PRO A 80 8.98 9.24 26.89
C PRO A 80 9.43 7.83 26.47
N GLU A 81 8.58 6.83 26.65
CA GLU A 81 8.89 5.44 26.28
C GLU A 81 9.08 5.28 24.77
N THR A 82 8.15 5.83 23.98
CA THR A 82 8.22 5.81 22.52
C THR A 82 9.41 6.62 22.00
N ALA A 83 9.69 7.79 22.58
CA ALA A 83 10.85 8.60 22.21
C ALA A 83 12.17 7.86 22.45
N ALA A 84 12.32 7.23 23.63
CA ALA A 84 13.50 6.43 23.95
C ALA A 84 13.65 5.21 23.01
N GLU A 85 12.54 4.59 22.61
CA GLU A 85 12.55 3.50 21.66
C GLU A 85 12.97 3.95 20.25
N LEU A 86 12.44 5.08 19.76
CA LEU A 86 12.82 5.64 18.46
C LEU A 86 14.32 6.01 18.45
N GLU A 87 14.80 6.70 19.48
CA GLU A 87 16.20 7.08 19.62
C GLU A 87 17.13 5.86 19.68
N LYS A 88 16.75 4.82 20.45
CA LYS A 88 17.47 3.54 20.51
C LYS A 88 17.60 2.88 19.13
N ASN A 89 16.64 3.10 18.25
CA ASN A 89 16.63 2.58 16.89
C ASN A 89 17.17 3.58 15.85
N GLY A 90 17.76 4.71 16.27
CA GLY A 90 18.41 5.66 15.37
C GLY A 90 17.46 6.63 14.67
N ILE A 91 16.25 6.80 15.19
CA ILE A 91 15.23 7.73 14.68
C ILE A 91 15.18 8.93 15.61
N ASP A 92 15.14 10.15 15.05
CA ASP A 92 15.03 11.39 15.83
C ASP A 92 13.62 11.55 16.43
N PRO A 93 13.44 11.44 17.76
CA PRO A 93 12.13 11.60 18.38
C PRO A 93 11.64 13.06 18.39
N GLY A 94 12.51 14.03 18.13
CA GLY A 94 12.17 15.45 18.01
C GLY A 94 11.51 15.81 16.67
N LYS A 95 11.55 14.90 15.69
CA LYS A 95 11.06 15.13 14.33
C LYS A 95 9.86 14.24 14.02
N ARG A 96 8.63 14.74 14.19
CA ARG A 96 7.44 13.95 13.83
C ARG A 96 7.41 13.69 12.31
N PRO A 97 7.16 12.45 11.84
CA PRO A 97 6.98 12.18 10.41
C PRO A 97 5.74 12.91 9.86
N ASP A 98 5.89 13.61 8.74
CA ASP A 98 4.82 14.37 8.10
C ASP A 98 3.98 13.49 7.18
N MET A 99 3.06 12.72 7.78
CA MET A 99 2.21 11.76 7.06
C MET A 99 1.26 12.43 6.05
N GLN A 100 0.75 13.64 6.36
CA GLN A 100 -0.18 14.37 5.48
C GLN A 100 0.51 14.94 4.24
N SER A 101 1.83 15.07 4.26
CA SER A 101 2.56 15.49 3.07
C SER A 101 2.59 14.44 1.96
N LEU A 102 2.53 13.15 2.33
CA LEU A 102 2.77 12.02 1.43
C LEU A 102 1.70 11.87 0.35
N THR A 103 2.11 11.35 -0.81
CA THR A 103 1.22 10.88 -1.87
C THR A 103 1.13 9.36 -1.81
N PHE A 104 -0.08 8.81 -1.71
CA PHE A 104 -0.31 7.37 -1.68
C PHE A 104 -0.74 6.87 -3.06
N VAL A 105 -0.16 5.76 -3.52
CA VAL A 105 -0.55 5.09 -4.77
C VAL A 105 -0.92 3.64 -4.45
N GLN A 106 -2.17 3.26 -4.72
CA GLN A 106 -2.63 1.88 -4.57
C GLN A 106 -1.98 0.96 -5.62
N ILE A 107 -1.59 -0.25 -5.21
CA ILE A 107 -0.87 -1.22 -6.07
C ILE A 107 -1.84 -1.94 -7.00
N ASP A 108 -2.91 -2.48 -6.44
CA ASP A 108 -3.79 -3.42 -7.11
C ASP A 108 -5.22 -3.41 -6.52
N GLU A 109 -6.14 -4.04 -7.25
CA GLU A 109 -7.53 -4.26 -6.84
C GLU A 109 -8.09 -5.50 -7.57
N PHE A 110 -9.09 -6.15 -6.97
CA PHE A 110 -9.87 -7.18 -7.65
C PHE A 110 -10.94 -6.56 -8.55
N TYR A 111 -10.87 -6.75 -9.87
CA TYR A 111 -11.97 -6.36 -10.76
C TYR A 111 -12.89 -7.57 -11.05
N PRO A 112 -14.23 -7.44 -11.05
CA PRO A 112 -15.06 -6.24 -10.89
C PRO A 112 -15.61 -6.08 -9.46
N ILE A 113 -14.77 -6.01 -8.43
CA ILE A 113 -15.28 -5.86 -7.05
C ILE A 113 -15.91 -4.48 -6.85
N ASN A 114 -16.98 -4.41 -6.05
CA ASN A 114 -17.45 -3.13 -5.56
C ASN A 114 -16.51 -2.62 -4.47
N SER A 115 -15.93 -1.44 -4.68
CA SER A 115 -14.92 -0.85 -3.78
C SER A 115 -15.39 -0.60 -2.35
N GLN A 116 -16.71 -0.64 -2.08
CA GLN A 116 -17.29 -0.54 -0.73
C GLN A 116 -17.28 -1.86 0.06
N GLN A 117 -16.94 -3.01 -0.56
CA GLN A 117 -16.90 -4.29 0.13
C GLN A 117 -15.66 -4.41 1.03
N HIS A 118 -15.76 -5.07 2.18
CA HIS A 118 -14.64 -5.18 3.13
C HIS A 118 -13.41 -5.93 2.60
N ASN A 119 -13.58 -6.80 1.60
CA ASN A 119 -12.50 -7.52 0.93
C ASN A 119 -11.90 -6.76 -0.27
N SER A 120 -12.39 -5.55 -0.55
CA SER A 120 -11.80 -4.61 -1.51
C SER A 120 -10.49 -4.05 -0.97
N PHE A 121 -9.47 -3.97 -1.83
CA PHE A 121 -8.22 -3.32 -1.46
C PHE A 121 -8.37 -1.80 -1.36
N TYR A 122 -9.31 -1.21 -2.10
CA TYR A 122 -9.72 0.18 -1.93
C TYR A 122 -10.24 0.41 -0.50
N PHE A 123 -11.12 -0.48 -0.01
CA PHE A 123 -11.61 -0.39 1.37
C PHE A 123 -10.47 -0.53 2.37
N TYR A 124 -9.63 -1.56 2.21
CA TYR A 124 -8.47 -1.80 3.07
C TYR A 124 -7.53 -0.59 3.16
N VAL A 125 -7.20 0.04 2.02
CA VAL A 125 -6.32 1.20 1.96
C VAL A 125 -6.93 2.40 2.68
N ASN A 126 -8.23 2.66 2.50
CA ASN A 126 -8.90 3.77 3.19
C ASN A 126 -8.83 3.58 4.70
N GLU A 127 -9.21 2.41 5.21
CA GLU A 127 -9.27 2.14 6.65
C GLU A 127 -7.87 2.10 7.29
N TYR A 128 -6.97 1.27 6.77
CA TYR A 128 -5.72 0.95 7.48
C TYR A 128 -4.57 1.89 7.15
N TYR A 129 -4.59 2.55 5.99
CA TYR A 129 -3.52 3.48 5.60
C TYR A 129 -3.97 4.93 5.64
N LEU A 130 -5.06 5.30 4.95
CA LEU A 130 -5.47 6.70 4.93
C LEU A 130 -5.91 7.16 6.31
N GLU A 131 -6.87 6.47 6.92
CA GLU A 131 -7.34 6.78 8.26
C GLU A 131 -6.31 6.37 9.31
N GLY A 132 -5.85 5.11 9.30
CA GLY A 132 -4.91 4.57 10.29
C GLY A 132 -3.61 5.37 10.43
N PHE A 133 -3.02 5.84 9.31
CA PHE A 133 -1.77 6.61 9.36
C PHE A 133 -1.98 8.13 9.32
N GLY A 134 -3.22 8.59 9.12
CA GLY A 134 -3.54 10.01 8.97
C GLY A 134 -2.95 10.62 7.69
N LEU A 135 -3.03 9.90 6.57
CA LEU A 135 -2.65 10.40 5.25
C LEU A 135 -3.74 11.34 4.71
N ASP A 136 -3.39 12.24 3.78
CA ASP A 136 -4.37 13.11 3.13
C ASP A 136 -5.09 12.34 2.00
N PRO A 137 -6.42 12.11 2.09
CA PRO A 137 -7.16 11.40 1.04
C PRO A 137 -7.13 12.13 -0.31
N LYS A 138 -6.91 13.45 -0.32
CA LYS A 138 -6.79 14.23 -1.56
C LYS A 138 -5.47 13.99 -2.29
N LYS A 139 -4.50 13.35 -1.63
CA LYS A 139 -3.20 12.96 -2.20
C LYS A 139 -3.12 11.45 -2.44
N ALA A 140 -4.25 10.75 -2.44
CA ALA A 140 -4.32 9.33 -2.73
C ALA A 140 -4.78 9.09 -4.18
N LEU A 141 -4.03 8.26 -4.90
CA LEU A 141 -4.40 7.68 -6.18
C LEU A 141 -4.89 6.25 -5.93
N LEU A 142 -6.21 6.07 -5.94
CA LEU A 142 -6.88 4.83 -5.59
C LEU A 142 -7.59 4.21 -6.80
N ILE A 143 -7.75 2.89 -6.78
CA ILE A 143 -8.40 2.12 -7.83
C ILE A 143 -9.85 1.87 -7.42
N ASP A 144 -10.75 2.77 -7.81
CA ASP A 144 -12.20 2.65 -7.54
C ASP A 144 -12.92 1.91 -8.68
N CYS A 145 -12.96 0.58 -8.59
CA CYS A 145 -13.64 -0.27 -9.57
C CYS A 145 -15.13 0.04 -9.71
N SER A 146 -15.78 0.65 -8.70
CA SER A 146 -17.20 1.03 -8.80
C SER A 146 -17.47 2.19 -9.76
N LYS A 147 -16.41 2.86 -10.24
CA LYS A 147 -16.49 3.97 -11.20
C LYS A 147 -15.69 3.69 -12.48
N LEU A 148 -14.67 2.83 -12.40
CA LEU A 148 -13.71 2.61 -13.46
C LEU A 148 -14.37 2.06 -14.75
N GLY A 149 -14.22 2.79 -15.85
CA GLY A 149 -14.71 2.42 -17.19
C GLY A 149 -16.23 2.53 -17.40
N LEU A 150 -17.00 2.79 -16.33
CA LEU A 150 -18.46 2.86 -16.35
C LEU A 150 -18.94 4.21 -16.87
N ALA A 151 -20.03 4.19 -17.64
CA ALA A 151 -20.74 5.40 -18.04
C ALA A 151 -21.67 5.90 -16.91
N LYS A 152 -22.11 7.16 -17.01
CA LYS A 152 -23.03 7.75 -16.03
C LYS A 152 -24.31 6.92 -15.90
N GLY A 153 -24.61 6.48 -14.68
CA GLY A 153 -25.79 5.69 -14.36
C GLY A 153 -25.61 4.17 -14.48
N GLU A 154 -24.46 3.72 -14.99
CA GLU A 154 -24.11 2.30 -14.98
C GLU A 154 -23.55 1.89 -13.62
N THR A 155 -23.75 0.62 -13.30
CA THR A 155 -23.18 -0.02 -12.12
C THR A 155 -22.43 -1.29 -12.54
N LEU A 156 -21.50 -1.74 -11.71
CA LEU A 156 -20.83 -3.03 -11.93
C LEU A 156 -21.84 -4.17 -12.11
N GLN A 157 -22.91 -4.21 -11.31
CA GLN A 157 -23.96 -5.23 -11.44
C GLN A 157 -24.72 -5.14 -12.77
N SER A 158 -24.92 -3.94 -13.33
CA SER A 158 -25.57 -3.79 -14.64
C SER A 158 -24.71 -4.26 -15.80
N VAL A 159 -23.38 -4.17 -15.67
CA VAL A 159 -22.40 -4.55 -16.71
C VAL A 159 -21.95 -5.99 -16.55
N TRP A 160 -21.78 -6.47 -15.31
CA TRP A 160 -21.34 -7.80 -14.93
C TRP A 160 -22.37 -8.47 -14.01
N PRO A 161 -23.56 -8.85 -14.50
CA PRO A 161 -24.63 -9.38 -13.65
C PRO A 161 -24.22 -10.62 -12.83
N GLU A 162 -23.35 -11.45 -13.40
CA GLU A 162 -22.85 -12.67 -12.76
C GLU A 162 -21.50 -12.48 -12.06
N ASN A 163 -21.00 -11.23 -11.96
CA ASN A 163 -19.64 -10.89 -11.51
C ASN A 163 -18.50 -11.57 -12.30
N GLU A 164 -18.79 -12.03 -13.51
CA GLU A 164 -17.82 -12.64 -14.42
C GLU A 164 -17.43 -11.68 -15.55
N VAL A 165 -16.14 -11.64 -15.87
CA VAL A 165 -15.58 -10.78 -16.92
C VAL A 165 -15.08 -11.66 -18.07
N ASP A 166 -15.77 -11.63 -19.20
CA ASP A 166 -15.32 -12.28 -20.43
C ASP A 166 -14.22 -11.45 -21.12
N LEU A 167 -12.96 -11.80 -20.86
CA LEU A 167 -11.80 -11.13 -21.45
C LEU A 167 -11.68 -11.35 -22.98
N SER A 168 -12.42 -12.30 -23.57
CA SER A 168 -12.42 -12.47 -25.03
C SER A 168 -13.00 -11.26 -25.75
N LEU A 169 -13.88 -10.49 -25.08
CA LEU A 169 -14.47 -9.24 -25.59
C LEU A 169 -13.44 -8.15 -25.89
N ARG A 170 -12.21 -8.25 -25.38
CA ARG A 170 -11.11 -7.37 -25.83
C ARG A 170 -10.79 -7.55 -27.31
N TYR A 171 -10.96 -8.76 -27.86
CA TYR A 171 -10.52 -9.10 -29.22
C TYR A 171 -11.66 -9.36 -30.21
N ARG A 172 -12.86 -9.70 -29.72
CA ARG A 172 -14.02 -9.99 -30.56
C ARG A 172 -15.10 -8.91 -30.46
N PRO A 173 -16.00 -8.77 -31.46
CA PRO A 173 -17.17 -7.92 -31.31
C PRO A 173 -18.18 -8.48 -30.30
N GLY A 174 -18.93 -7.60 -29.65
CA GLY A 174 -20.08 -7.97 -28.83
C GLY A 174 -21.33 -8.22 -29.69
N HIS A 175 -21.93 -9.39 -29.56
CA HIS A 175 -23.09 -9.82 -30.33
C HIS A 175 -24.41 -9.37 -29.70
N SER A 176 -24.47 -9.26 -28.37
CA SER A 176 -25.62 -8.72 -27.64
C SER A 176 -25.41 -7.25 -27.22
N ASN A 177 -26.48 -6.58 -26.77
CA ASN A 177 -26.35 -5.24 -26.18
C ASN A 177 -25.47 -5.25 -24.93
N LEU A 178 -25.60 -6.29 -24.09
CA LEU A 178 -24.79 -6.44 -22.89
C LEU A 178 -23.31 -6.66 -23.23
N GLU A 179 -23.00 -7.52 -24.20
CA GLU A 179 -21.61 -7.75 -24.62
C GLU A 179 -20.97 -6.49 -25.23
N ARG A 180 -21.74 -5.69 -25.98
CA ARG A 180 -21.26 -4.40 -26.49
C ARG A 180 -20.96 -3.42 -25.36
N GLN A 181 -21.79 -3.41 -24.32
CA GLN A 181 -21.58 -2.59 -23.13
C GLN A 181 -20.35 -3.05 -22.33
N GLN A 182 -20.21 -4.36 -22.07
CA GLN A 182 -19.06 -4.98 -21.41
C GLN A 182 -17.75 -4.71 -22.16
N LYS A 183 -17.76 -4.88 -23.48
CA LYS A 183 -16.60 -4.58 -24.34
C LYS A 183 -16.18 -3.12 -24.21
N ARG A 184 -17.12 -2.18 -24.27
CA ARG A 184 -16.84 -0.74 -24.09
C ARG A 184 -16.22 -0.46 -22.71
N VAL A 185 -16.74 -1.09 -21.66
CA VAL A 185 -16.19 -0.93 -20.30
C VAL A 185 -14.76 -1.48 -20.22
N LEU A 186 -14.49 -2.65 -20.80
CA LEU A 186 -13.13 -3.19 -20.89
C LEU A 186 -12.18 -2.27 -21.66
N GLU A 187 -12.60 -1.74 -22.81
CA GLU A 187 -11.80 -0.79 -23.60
C GLU A 187 -11.49 0.49 -22.82
N ASN A 188 -12.46 1.01 -22.06
CA ASN A 188 -12.24 2.18 -21.20
C ASN A 188 -11.26 1.88 -20.04
N ILE A 189 -11.31 0.68 -19.47
CA ILE A 189 -10.38 0.24 -18.42
C ILE A 189 -8.98 0.08 -19.01
N ASP A 190 -8.89 -0.53 -20.19
CA ASP A 190 -7.62 -0.72 -20.91
C ASP A 190 -6.96 0.62 -21.19
N GLN A 191 -7.74 1.61 -21.62
CA GLN A 191 -7.25 2.98 -21.82
C GLN A 191 -6.76 3.59 -20.50
N TRP A 192 -7.51 3.47 -19.41
CA TRP A 192 -7.11 3.99 -18.11
C TRP A 192 -5.82 3.32 -17.58
N CYS A 193 -5.60 2.04 -17.86
CA CYS A 193 -4.36 1.35 -17.49
C CYS A 193 -3.14 1.76 -18.32
N LEU A 194 -3.33 2.37 -19.49
CA LEU A 194 -2.26 2.80 -20.40
C LEU A 194 -1.89 4.29 -20.26
N GLU A 195 -2.78 5.09 -19.68
CA GLU A 195 -2.59 6.53 -19.39
C GLU A 195 -1.86 6.77 -18.07
#